data_AF-A0A3D3URZ8-F1
#
_entry.id   AF-A0A3D3URZ8-F1
#
_cell.length_a   1.000
_cell.length_b   1.000
_cell.length_c   1.000
_cell.angle_alpha   90.00
_cell.angle_beta   90.00
_cell.angle_gamma   90.00
#
_symmetry.space_group_name_H-M   'P 1'
#
loop_
_entity.id
_entity.type
_entity.pdbx_description
1 polymer ?
#
loop_
_entity_poly.entity_id
_entity_poly.type
_entity_poly.pdbx_seq_one_letter_code
_entity_poly.pdbx_strand_id
1 'polypeptide(L)'
;MCRRELALFFQIAQFIRRPGSSLKAAGFGDGKLSRNHPQASAFPEGRLPAEAATRHKEACRSNFLSAKGVHIDPFGNVFSGTCSGIIVGNINQTPLEDIWKRFDPRSAAFISTLFSKGPYGLLAEAEKQGYERLESYAGKCHLCTSIRQFFFDNGLEKPIVGPAECYAYIS
;
A
#
# COMPACT_ATOMS: atom_id res chain seq x y z
N MET A 1 10.47 -37.50 -24.58
CA MET A 1 11.17 -36.95 -23.39
C MET A 1 12.62 -36.66 -23.77
N CYS A 2 12.96 -35.38 -23.87
CA CYS A 2 14.22 -34.89 -24.46
C CYS A 2 15.34 -34.86 -23.40
N ARG A 3 16.51 -35.42 -23.74
CA ARG A 3 17.70 -35.63 -22.89
C ARG A 3 18.45 -34.35 -22.46
N ARG A 4 17.78 -33.20 -22.36
CA ARG A 4 18.43 -31.91 -21.99
C ARG A 4 18.06 -31.36 -20.60
N GLU A 5 17.11 -31.95 -19.88
CA GLU A 5 16.69 -31.44 -18.56
C GLU A 5 17.47 -31.98 -17.35
N LEU A 6 18.26 -33.05 -17.48
CA LEU A 6 19.01 -33.61 -16.35
C LEU A 6 20.29 -32.86 -15.98
N ALA A 7 20.81 -31.98 -16.85
CA ALA A 7 22.08 -31.28 -16.58
C ALA A 7 21.92 -30.02 -15.70
N LEU A 8 20.73 -29.42 -15.63
CA LEU A 8 20.50 -28.19 -14.85
C LEU A 8 20.22 -28.47 -13.36
N PHE A 9 19.75 -29.68 -13.03
CA PHE A 9 19.48 -30.10 -11.66
C PHE A 9 20.76 -30.29 -10.81
N PHE A 10 21.92 -30.52 -11.45
CA PHE A 10 23.17 -30.77 -10.72
C PHE A 10 23.94 -29.51 -10.31
N GLN A 11 23.64 -28.34 -10.88
CA GLN A 11 24.33 -27.08 -10.54
C GLN A 11 23.71 -26.31 -9.36
N ILE A 12 22.46 -26.58 -8.99
CA ILE A 12 21.80 -25.89 -7.87
C ILE A 12 22.17 -26.54 -6.52
N ALA A 13 22.51 -27.84 -6.51
CA ALA A 13 22.77 -28.59 -5.29
C ALA A 13 24.14 -28.33 -4.62
N GLN A 14 25.06 -27.61 -5.27
CA GLN A 14 26.40 -27.33 -4.71
C GLN A 14 26.53 -25.98 -3.99
N PHE A 15 25.50 -25.13 -3.99
CA PHE A 15 25.53 -23.87 -3.23
C PHE A 15 25.23 -24.05 -1.72
N ILE A 16 24.83 -25.26 -1.30
CA ILE A 16 24.35 -25.55 0.07
C ILE A 16 25.48 -25.95 1.04
N ARG A 17 26.76 -25.91 0.63
CA ARG A 17 27.89 -26.23 1.52
C ARG A 17 28.97 -25.16 1.52
N ARG A 18 28.80 -24.14 2.36
CA ARG A 18 29.94 -23.46 3.00
C ARG A 18 29.70 -23.30 4.50
N PRO A 19 30.57 -23.86 5.35
CA PRO A 19 30.53 -23.63 6.79
C PRO A 19 31.21 -22.30 7.13
N GLY A 20 30.61 -21.57 8.06
CA GLY A 20 31.29 -20.65 8.98
C GLY A 20 31.89 -19.37 8.40
N SER A 21 31.12 -18.29 8.44
CA SER A 21 31.66 -17.01 8.92
C SER A 21 30.62 -16.32 9.79
N SER A 22 31.00 -16.06 11.03
CA SER A 22 30.20 -15.31 12.00
C SER A 22 29.95 -13.91 11.44
N LEU A 23 28.74 -13.66 10.96
CA LEU A 23 28.27 -12.32 10.68
C LEU A 23 27.95 -11.68 12.03
N LYS A 24 28.86 -10.81 12.49
CA LYS A 24 28.61 -9.91 13.60
C LYS A 24 27.29 -9.19 13.35
N ALA A 25 26.36 -9.30 14.30
CA ALA A 25 25.17 -8.46 14.33
C ALA A 25 25.63 -7.00 14.29
N ALA A 26 25.30 -6.30 13.21
CA ALA A 26 25.40 -4.85 13.19
C ALA A 26 24.41 -4.32 14.23
N GLY A 27 24.95 -3.65 15.25
CA GLY A 27 24.21 -3.22 16.42
C GLY A 27 22.98 -2.38 16.09
N PHE A 28 21.97 -2.54 16.93
CA PHE A 28 20.88 -1.58 17.08
C PHE A 28 21.51 -0.26 17.50
N GLY A 29 21.47 0.75 16.62
CA GLY A 29 22.10 2.05 16.86
C GLY A 29 21.57 2.71 18.14
N ASP A 30 22.43 3.50 18.79
CA ASP A 30 22.31 4.03 20.16
C ASP A 30 21.16 5.03 20.41
N GLY A 31 20.08 4.98 19.64
CA GLY A 31 18.90 5.83 19.82
C GLY A 31 19.15 7.33 19.64
N LYS A 32 20.32 7.75 19.17
CA LYS A 32 20.62 9.16 18.90
C LYS A 32 20.03 9.55 17.55
N LEU A 33 19.07 10.47 17.60
CA LEU A 33 18.47 11.11 16.42
C LEU A 33 19.56 11.55 15.45
N SER A 34 19.48 11.09 14.20
CA SER A 34 20.34 11.58 13.13
C SER A 34 20.15 13.09 12.97
N ARG A 35 21.26 13.85 13.01
CA ARG A 35 21.31 15.30 12.78
C ARG A 35 20.82 15.73 11.37
N ASN A 36 20.51 14.76 10.51
CA ASN A 36 19.94 14.97 9.18
C ASN A 36 18.41 14.80 9.15
N HIS A 37 17.75 14.79 10.30
CA HIS A 37 16.30 14.95 10.33
C HIS A 37 15.97 16.33 9.72
N PRO A 38 15.16 16.42 8.66
CA PRO A 38 14.68 17.71 8.22
C PRO A 38 13.96 18.32 9.42
N GLN A 39 14.49 19.43 9.93
CA GLN A 39 13.82 20.18 10.96
C GLN A 39 12.42 20.48 10.43
N ALA A 40 11.40 20.23 11.25
CA ALA A 40 10.04 20.64 10.96
C ALA A 40 10.07 22.16 10.73
N SER A 41 10.15 22.57 9.46
CA SER A 41 9.95 23.95 9.08
C SER A 41 8.54 24.27 9.54
N ALA A 42 8.43 25.26 10.43
CA ALA A 42 7.17 25.73 10.99
C ALA A 42 6.11 25.79 9.88
N PHE A 43 5.03 25.03 10.04
CA PHE A 43 3.84 25.22 9.22
C PHE A 43 3.40 26.67 9.43
N PRO A 44 3.37 27.53 8.41
CA PRO A 44 2.94 28.90 8.59
C PRO A 44 1.50 28.91 9.09
N GLU A 45 1.24 29.64 10.18
CA GLU A 45 -0.10 29.96 10.65
C GLU A 45 -0.76 30.85 9.60
N GLY A 46 -1.41 30.21 8.62
CA GLY A 46 -2.07 30.87 7.51
C GLY A 46 -2.92 29.85 6.77
N ARG A 47 -4.22 30.15 6.66
CA ARG A 47 -5.20 29.40 5.86
C ARG A 47 -4.61 29.15 4.47
N LEU A 48 -4.34 27.89 4.14
CA LEU A 48 -3.92 27.55 2.79
C LEU A 48 -5.11 27.80 1.86
N PRO A 49 -4.91 28.36 0.66
CA PRO A 49 -6.00 28.53 -0.30
C PRO A 49 -6.69 27.19 -0.55
N ALA A 50 -8.02 27.18 -0.69
CA ALA A 50 -8.81 25.97 -0.98
C ALA A 50 -8.30 25.16 -2.19
N GLU A 51 -7.54 25.80 -3.07
CA GLU A 51 -6.86 25.19 -4.22
C GLU A 51 -5.75 24.20 -3.83
N ALA A 52 -5.20 24.30 -2.61
CA ALA A 52 -4.19 23.39 -2.08
C ALA A 52 -4.72 21.96 -1.86
N ALA A 53 -6.02 21.79 -1.62
CA ALA A 53 -6.66 20.48 -1.44
C ALA A 53 -6.53 19.57 -2.68
N THR A 54 -6.28 20.14 -3.87
CA THR A 54 -6.36 19.43 -5.16
C THR A 54 -5.04 19.17 -5.89
N ARG A 55 -3.88 19.30 -5.22
CA ARG A 55 -2.57 19.06 -5.87
C ARG A 55 -2.20 17.58 -6.07
N HIS A 56 -2.87 16.68 -5.35
CA HIS A 56 -2.49 15.26 -5.25
C HIS A 56 -3.18 14.37 -6.30
N LYS A 57 -2.90 14.64 -7.58
CA LYS A 57 -3.54 13.97 -8.73
C LYS A 57 -2.76 12.76 -9.26
N GLU A 58 -1.74 12.29 -8.56
CA GLU A 58 -0.89 11.22 -9.07
C GLU A 58 -1.58 9.86 -8.98
N ALA A 59 -1.51 9.09 -10.06
CA ALA A 59 -2.01 7.73 -10.12
C ALA A 59 -1.27 6.78 -9.16
N CYS A 60 -1.93 5.72 -8.71
CA CYS A 60 -1.29 4.63 -7.94
C CYS A 60 -0.65 3.56 -8.83
N ARG A 61 -0.62 3.74 -10.16
CA ARG A 61 0.02 2.80 -11.12
C ARG A 61 1.40 2.34 -10.67
N SER A 62 2.28 3.28 -10.31
CA SER A 62 3.62 2.94 -9.84
C SER A 62 3.57 2.16 -8.52
N ASN A 63 2.72 2.53 -7.58
CA ASN A 63 2.57 1.82 -6.30
C ASN A 63 2.16 0.35 -6.48
N PHE A 64 1.29 0.06 -7.46
CA PHE A 64 0.92 -1.32 -7.80
C PHE A 64 2.01 -2.06 -8.58
N LEU A 65 2.58 -1.45 -9.64
CA LEU A 65 3.50 -2.14 -10.55
C LEU A 65 4.93 -2.29 -10.00
N SER A 66 5.36 -1.40 -9.11
CA SER A 66 6.71 -1.41 -8.53
C SER A 66 6.77 -2.15 -7.18
N ALA A 67 5.64 -2.64 -6.68
CA ALA A 67 5.58 -3.43 -5.46
C ALA A 67 6.54 -4.63 -5.54
N LYS A 68 7.44 -4.74 -4.57
CA LYS A 68 8.41 -5.85 -4.46
C LYS A 68 7.90 -7.00 -3.59
N GLY A 69 6.73 -6.84 -3.01
CA GLY A 69 6.09 -7.81 -2.14
C GLY A 69 4.68 -7.38 -1.76
N VAL A 70 4.10 -8.17 -0.88
CA VAL A 70 2.79 -7.92 -0.27
C VAL A 70 2.96 -7.74 1.23
N HIS A 71 2.05 -6.96 1.82
CA HIS A 71 1.85 -6.98 3.27
C HIS A 71 0.68 -7.92 3.58
N ILE A 72 0.80 -8.68 4.66
CA ILE A 72 -0.27 -9.53 5.16
C ILE A 72 -0.48 -9.16 6.62
N ASP A 73 -1.70 -8.79 6.99
CA ASP A 73 -2.04 -8.45 8.38
C ASP A 73 -2.32 -9.72 9.22
N PRO A 74 -2.47 -9.61 10.55
CA PRO A 74 -2.79 -10.75 11.42
C PRO A 74 -4.14 -11.44 11.10
N PHE A 75 -5.05 -10.78 10.39
CA PHE A 75 -6.34 -11.33 9.96
C PHE A 75 -6.27 -12.02 8.59
N GLY A 76 -5.08 -12.06 7.99
CA GLY A 76 -4.80 -12.68 6.70
C GLY A 76 -5.15 -11.81 5.49
N ASN A 77 -5.51 -10.53 5.67
CA ASN A 77 -5.75 -9.64 4.54
C ASN A 77 -4.44 -9.36 3.82
N VAL A 78 -4.47 -9.42 2.50
CA VAL A 78 -3.32 -9.18 1.62
C VAL A 78 -3.42 -7.78 1.04
N PHE A 79 -2.31 -7.06 1.06
CA PHE A 79 -2.17 -5.73 0.48
C PHE A 79 -1.00 -5.67 -0.50
N SER A 80 -1.16 -4.92 -1.58
CA SER A 80 -0.10 -4.74 -2.59
C SER A 80 0.83 -3.57 -2.25
N GLY A 81 2.14 -3.82 -2.24
CA GLY A 81 3.15 -2.79 -2.01
C GLY A 81 2.96 -2.13 -0.64
N THR A 82 3.13 -0.80 -0.56
CA THR A 82 3.05 -0.03 0.69
C THR A 82 1.63 0.43 1.06
N CYS A 83 0.61 0.02 0.31
CA CYS A 83 -0.78 0.40 0.61
C CYS A 83 -1.29 -0.46 1.76
N SER A 84 -1.74 0.14 2.87
CA SER A 84 -2.19 -0.62 4.05
C SER A 84 -3.70 -0.75 4.18
N GLY A 85 -4.50 -0.15 3.29
CA GLY A 85 -5.95 -0.32 3.40
C GLY A 85 -6.74 -0.41 2.11
N ILE A 86 -6.11 -1.07 1.13
CA ILE A 86 -6.78 -1.67 -0.03
C ILE A 86 -6.49 -3.16 0.01
N ILE A 87 -7.50 -3.95 0.39
CA ILE A 87 -7.43 -5.39 0.47
C ILE A 87 -7.53 -5.96 -0.95
N VAL A 88 -6.58 -6.82 -1.33
CA VAL A 88 -6.56 -7.50 -2.64
C VAL A 88 -6.94 -8.98 -2.54
N GLY A 89 -7.07 -9.51 -1.32
CA GLY A 89 -7.49 -10.87 -1.03
C GLY A 89 -7.27 -11.22 0.45
N ASN A 90 -7.62 -12.45 0.85
CA ASN A 90 -7.38 -12.95 2.21
C ASN A 90 -6.83 -14.39 2.17
N ILE A 91 -5.68 -14.62 2.81
CA ILE A 91 -4.98 -15.92 2.78
C ILE A 91 -5.73 -17.04 3.53
N ASN A 92 -6.62 -16.70 4.46
CA ASN A 92 -7.45 -17.67 5.16
C ASN A 92 -8.59 -18.20 4.27
N GLN A 93 -8.84 -17.55 3.13
CA GLN A 93 -9.88 -17.91 2.17
C GLN A 93 -9.31 -18.48 0.87
N THR A 94 -8.23 -17.88 0.36
CA THR A 94 -7.62 -18.24 -0.93
C THR A 94 -6.10 -18.30 -0.77
N PRO A 95 -5.41 -19.33 -1.28
CA PRO A 95 -3.95 -19.38 -1.25
C PRO A 95 -3.31 -18.13 -1.87
N LEU A 96 -2.23 -17.63 -1.27
CA LEU A 96 -1.57 -16.39 -1.72
C LEU A 96 -1.18 -16.42 -3.20
N GLU A 97 -0.72 -17.58 -3.70
CA GLU A 97 -0.36 -17.76 -5.10
C GLU A 97 -1.55 -17.51 -6.04
N ASP A 98 -2.74 -17.99 -5.67
CA ASP A 98 -3.96 -17.81 -6.46
C ASP A 98 -4.47 -16.38 -6.39
N ILE A 99 -4.39 -15.73 -5.22
CA ILE A 99 -4.69 -14.30 -5.07
C ILE A 99 -3.82 -13.50 -6.06
N TRP A 100 -2.51 -13.77 -6.07
CA TRP A 100 -1.58 -12.99 -6.88
C TRP A 100 -1.68 -13.27 -8.38
N LYS A 101 -1.90 -14.52 -8.80
CA LYS A 101 -2.14 -14.87 -10.21
C LYS A 101 -3.39 -14.21 -10.79
N ARG A 102 -4.42 -14.01 -9.97
CA ARG A 102 -5.71 -13.42 -10.38
C ARG A 102 -5.75 -11.90 -10.21
N PHE A 103 -4.83 -11.33 -9.45
CA PHE A 103 -4.81 -9.91 -9.18
C PHE A 103 -4.47 -9.10 -10.44
N ASP A 104 -5.44 -8.34 -10.94
CA ASP A 104 -5.24 -7.31 -11.95
C ASP A 104 -5.77 -5.98 -11.41
N PRO A 105 -4.91 -4.96 -11.18
CA PRO A 105 -5.36 -3.68 -10.66
C PRO A 105 -6.26 -2.89 -11.61
N ARG A 106 -6.50 -3.38 -12.84
CA ARG A 106 -7.39 -2.76 -13.83
C ARG A 106 -8.81 -3.33 -13.83
N SER A 107 -9.04 -4.49 -13.20
CA SER A 107 -10.30 -5.23 -13.33
C SER A 107 -11.41 -4.74 -12.39
N ALA A 108 -11.08 -4.44 -11.13
CA ALA A 108 -12.06 -3.95 -10.14
C ALA A 108 -12.24 -2.43 -10.23
N ALA A 109 -13.49 -1.92 -10.27
CA ALA A 109 -13.79 -0.50 -10.51
C ALA A 109 -13.06 0.45 -9.55
N PHE A 110 -13.06 0.13 -8.26
CA PHE A 110 -12.37 0.91 -7.22
C PHE A 110 -10.85 0.94 -7.43
N ILE A 111 -10.24 -0.25 -7.53
CA ILE A 111 -8.79 -0.42 -7.68
C ILE A 111 -8.32 0.15 -9.03
N SER A 112 -9.11 0.01 -10.09
CA SER A 112 -8.82 0.54 -11.43
C SER A 112 -8.80 2.06 -11.45
N THR A 113 -9.68 2.69 -10.67
CA THR A 113 -9.67 4.15 -10.47
C THR A 113 -8.40 4.58 -9.74
N LEU A 114 -8.04 3.91 -8.64
CA LEU A 114 -6.76 4.17 -7.95
C LEU A 114 -5.56 3.95 -8.88
N PHE A 115 -5.56 2.87 -9.64
CA PHE A 115 -4.49 2.51 -10.56
C PHE A 115 -4.29 3.58 -11.63
N SER A 116 -5.37 4.09 -12.22
CA SER A 116 -5.31 4.99 -13.39
C SER A 116 -5.29 6.46 -13.03
N LYS A 117 -6.04 6.88 -12.01
CA LYS A 117 -6.29 8.28 -11.63
C LYS A 117 -5.86 8.60 -10.21
N GLY A 118 -5.50 7.59 -9.42
CA GLY A 118 -5.17 7.77 -8.01
C GLY A 118 -6.40 8.10 -7.16
N PRO A 119 -6.18 8.46 -5.89
CA PRO A 119 -7.25 8.80 -4.94
C PRO A 119 -8.11 9.98 -5.39
N TYR A 120 -7.53 10.93 -6.14
CA TYR A 120 -8.27 12.04 -6.73
C TYR A 120 -9.40 11.56 -7.67
N GLY A 121 -9.21 10.43 -8.36
CA GLY A 121 -10.23 9.85 -9.23
C GLY A 121 -11.50 9.38 -8.52
N LEU A 122 -11.42 9.13 -7.21
CA LEU A 122 -12.57 8.71 -6.38
C LEU A 122 -13.34 9.91 -5.81
N LEU A 123 -12.75 11.10 -5.85
CA LEU A 123 -13.22 12.26 -5.10
C LEU A 123 -14.61 12.72 -5.52
N ALA A 124 -14.86 12.81 -6.84
CA ALA A 124 -16.16 13.23 -7.35
C ALA A 124 -17.28 12.24 -6.99
N GLU A 125 -16.97 10.94 -6.90
CA GLU A 125 -17.94 9.93 -6.51
C GLU A 125 -18.19 9.96 -5.00
N ALA A 126 -17.14 10.11 -4.20
CA ALA A 126 -17.26 10.27 -2.75
C ALA A 126 -18.12 11.51 -2.40
N GLU A 127 -17.90 12.65 -3.06
CA GLU A 127 -18.66 13.88 -2.81
C GLU A 127 -20.15 13.74 -3.13
N LYS A 128 -20.50 13.05 -4.22
CA LYS A 128 -21.90 12.75 -4.55
C LYS A 128 -22.59 11.94 -3.46
N GLN A 129 -21.82 11.14 -2.72
CA GLN A 129 -22.32 10.32 -1.63
C GLN A 129 -22.27 11.04 -0.27
N GLY A 130 -21.77 12.28 -0.22
CA GLY A 130 -21.73 13.10 1.00
C GLY A 130 -20.35 13.23 1.65
N TYR A 131 -19.27 12.84 0.97
CA TYR A 131 -17.92 13.10 1.46
C TYR A 131 -17.61 14.59 1.50
N GLU A 132 -17.29 15.11 2.68
CA GLU A 132 -16.80 16.47 2.85
C GLU A 132 -15.27 16.53 2.74
N ARG A 133 -14.77 17.40 1.88
CA ARG A 133 -13.32 17.56 1.71
C ARG A 133 -12.70 18.33 2.88
N LEU A 134 -11.54 17.85 3.33
CA LEU A 134 -10.65 18.62 4.18
C LEU A 134 -10.09 19.83 3.42
N GLU A 135 -9.76 20.89 4.15
CA GLU A 135 -9.12 22.10 3.63
C GLU A 135 -7.78 21.80 2.93
N SER A 136 -7.04 20.82 3.44
CA SER A 136 -5.77 20.38 2.84
C SER A 136 -5.47 18.92 3.14
N TYR A 137 -4.64 18.31 2.28
CA TYR A 137 -4.10 16.97 2.48
C TYR A 137 -2.57 17.01 2.38
N ALA A 138 -1.91 16.15 3.14
CA ALA A 138 -0.45 16.05 3.19
C ALA A 138 0.13 15.40 1.91
N GLY A 139 -0.70 14.66 1.18
CA GLY A 139 -0.30 13.86 0.03
C GLY A 139 -1.49 13.09 -0.53
N LYS A 140 -1.32 12.45 -1.69
CA LYS A 140 -2.34 11.55 -2.25
C LYS A 140 -2.76 10.45 -1.28
N CYS A 141 -1.83 9.91 -0.50
CA CYS A 141 -2.13 8.85 0.45
C CYS A 141 -2.98 9.36 1.63
N HIS A 142 -2.78 10.60 2.08
CA HIS A 142 -3.64 11.23 3.09
C HIS A 142 -5.06 11.42 2.53
N LEU A 143 -5.20 11.94 1.30
CA LEU A 143 -6.48 12.00 0.59
C LEU A 143 -7.15 10.62 0.48
N CYS A 144 -6.36 9.60 0.11
CA CYS A 144 -6.83 8.22 -0.01
C CYS A 144 -7.38 7.68 1.32
N THR A 145 -6.68 7.91 2.44
CA THR A 145 -7.15 7.48 3.76
C THR A 145 -8.46 8.17 4.12
N SER A 146 -8.58 9.48 3.87
CA SER A 146 -9.79 10.24 4.17
C SER A 146 -11.01 9.75 3.38
N ILE A 147 -10.85 9.50 2.06
CA ILE A 147 -11.93 8.94 1.23
C ILE A 147 -12.29 7.51 1.66
N ARG A 148 -11.28 6.68 1.97
CA ARG A 148 -11.51 5.30 2.40
C ARG A 148 -12.21 5.23 3.75
N GLN A 149 -11.87 6.10 4.69
CA GLN A 149 -12.57 6.24 5.97
C GLN A 149 -14.06 6.47 5.72
N PHE A 150 -14.38 7.46 4.88
CA PHE A 150 -15.77 7.75 4.51
C PHE A 150 -16.49 6.54 3.90
N PHE A 151 -15.86 5.82 2.96
CA PHE A 151 -16.47 4.62 2.39
C PHE A 151 -16.65 3.51 3.43
N PHE A 152 -15.68 3.32 4.32
CA PHE A 152 -15.77 2.36 5.41
C PHE A 152 -16.94 2.67 6.35
N ASP A 153 -17.05 3.90 6.82
CA ASP A 153 -18.09 4.35 7.76
C ASP A 153 -19.51 4.24 7.17
N ASN A 154 -19.63 4.41 5.85
CA ASN A 154 -20.89 4.26 5.12
C ASN A 154 -21.14 2.83 4.61
N GLY A 155 -20.26 1.88 4.93
CA GLY A 155 -20.41 0.48 4.52
C GLY A 155 -20.28 0.23 3.01
N LEU A 156 -19.54 1.10 2.32
CA LEU A 156 -19.27 1.02 0.89
C LEU A 156 -17.96 0.28 0.64
N GLU A 157 -17.86 -0.44 -0.47
CA GLU A 157 -16.61 -1.09 -0.91
C GLU A 157 -15.98 -2.03 0.14
N LYS A 158 -16.80 -2.59 1.05
CA LYS A 158 -16.39 -3.44 2.19
C LYS A 158 -15.34 -4.53 1.91
N PRO A 159 -15.35 -5.26 0.77
CA PRO A 159 -14.32 -6.27 0.51
C PRO A 159 -12.96 -5.69 0.11
N ILE A 160 -12.91 -4.41 -0.26
CA ILE A 160 -11.71 -3.73 -0.78
C ILE A 160 -11.19 -2.73 0.25
N VAL A 161 -12.08 -1.98 0.89
CA VAL A 161 -11.74 -0.94 1.87
C VAL A 161 -11.76 -1.54 3.27
N GLY A 162 -10.56 -1.73 3.81
CA GLY A 162 -10.32 -2.37 5.09
C GLY A 162 -8.82 -2.48 5.32
N PRO A 163 -8.35 -3.03 6.45
CA PRO A 163 -9.16 -3.56 7.54
C PRO A 163 -9.61 -2.41 8.47
N ALA A 164 -10.51 -2.70 9.42
CA ALA A 164 -11.12 -1.67 10.27
C ALA A 164 -10.07 -0.90 11.11
N GLU A 165 -8.97 -1.56 11.43
CA GLU A 165 -7.84 -1.04 12.21
C GLU A 165 -7.13 0.12 11.52
N CYS A 166 -7.29 0.29 10.19
CA CYS A 166 -6.81 1.46 9.48
C CYS A 166 -7.60 2.75 9.77
N TYR A 167 -8.77 2.63 10.40
CA TYR A 167 -9.79 3.67 10.48
C TYR A 167 -10.28 3.95 11.92
N ALA A 168 -9.79 3.19 12.89
CA ALA A 168 -10.35 3.14 14.25
C ALA A 168 -10.11 4.38 15.15
N TYR A 169 -9.57 5.50 14.65
CA TYR A 169 -9.07 6.59 15.49
C TYR A 169 -9.40 8.02 15.06
N ILE A 170 -10.42 8.25 14.23
CA ILE A 170 -10.84 9.63 13.90
C ILE A 170 -12.34 9.77 14.20
N SER A 171 -12.66 10.04 15.46
CA SER A 171 -13.99 10.45 15.93
C SER A 171 -13.90 11.82 16.60
#